data_AF-A0A0Q9QZG2-F1
#
_entry.id   AF-A0A0Q9QZG2-F1
#
_cell.length_a   1.000
_cell.length_b   1.000
_cell.length_c   1.000
_cell.angle_alpha   90.00
_cell.angle_beta   90.00
_cell.angle_gamma   90.00
#
_symmetry.space_group_name_H-M   'P 1'
#
loop_
_entity.id
_entity.type
_entity.pdbx_description
1 polymer ?
#
loop_
_entity_poly.entity_id
_entity_poly.type
_entity_poly.pdbx_seq_one_letter_code
_entity_poly.pdbx_strand_id
1 'polypeptide(L)'
;MGKKWLIAVLVGVPLVFVAGIIYLFLHPQLTLTLEDVMEAEYTGKDVTTEVTEITDLACGAEVGCVEAYSTAEANYYRFRTRAAATEYNSTLTDSFSVNYFVMDFAGKDASVNDQLFAMHQLAGTWNDYEGDFPVR
;
A
#
# COMPACT_ATOMS: atom_id res chain seq x y z
N MET A 1 -37.58 -36.35 -3.73
CA MET A 1 -36.48 -35.42 -4.08
C MET A 1 -36.09 -34.68 -2.80
N GLY A 2 -34.85 -34.78 -2.28
CA GLY A 2 -34.53 -34.05 -1.03
C GLY A 2 -33.24 -34.40 -0.27
N LYS A 3 -32.52 -35.49 -0.58
CA LYS A 3 -31.30 -35.86 0.17
C LYS A 3 -29.96 -35.52 -0.51
N LYS A 4 -29.94 -35.28 -1.83
CA LYS A 4 -28.69 -35.00 -2.56
C LYS A 4 -28.16 -33.56 -2.39
N TRP A 5 -29.01 -32.62 -2.00
CA TRP A 5 -28.65 -31.20 -1.84
C TRP A 5 -27.93 -30.88 -0.52
N LEU A 6 -28.15 -31.66 0.54
CA LEU A 6 -27.54 -31.42 1.85
C LEU A 6 -26.04 -31.77 1.90
N ILE A 7 -25.59 -32.75 1.11
CA ILE A 7 -24.18 -33.18 1.09
C ILE A 7 -23.30 -32.17 0.33
N ALA A 8 -23.83 -31.55 -0.73
CA ALA A 8 -23.11 -30.53 -1.48
C ALA A 8 -22.83 -29.27 -0.65
N VAL A 9 -23.73 -28.90 0.27
CA VAL A 9 -23.58 -27.73 1.14
C VAL A 9 -22.60 -28.00 2.30
N LEU A 10 -22.58 -29.21 2.86
CA LEU A 10 -21.71 -29.54 3.99
C LEU A 10 -20.23 -29.76 3.63
N VAL A 11 -19.92 -30.10 2.37
CA VAL A 11 -18.53 -30.33 1.91
C VAL A 11 -18.00 -29.19 1.04
N GLY A 12 -18.85 -28.53 0.24
CA GLY A 12 -18.42 -27.45 -0.65
C GLY A 12 -18.14 -26.12 0.06
N VAL A 13 -18.94 -25.77 1.07
CA VAL A 13 -18.79 -24.50 1.82
C VAL A 13 -17.47 -24.42 2.61
N PRO A 14 -17.03 -25.44 3.37
CA PRO A 14 -15.76 -25.36 4.08
C PRO A 14 -14.55 -25.34 3.14
N LEU A 15 -14.60 -26.02 1.99
CA LEU A 15 -13.50 -26.05 1.02
C LEU A 15 -13.26 -24.68 0.35
N VAL A 16 -14.31 -23.93 0.04
CA VAL A 16 -14.20 -22.58 -0.53
C VAL A 16 -13.65 -21.59 0.50
N PHE A 17 -14.08 -21.69 1.76
CA PHE A 17 -13.54 -20.86 2.85
C PHE A 17 -12.06 -21.15 3.11
N VAL A 18 -11.65 -22.42 3.14
CA VAL A 18 -10.25 -22.81 3.33
C VAL A 18 -9.38 -22.35 2.15
N ALA A 19 -9.87 -22.48 0.91
CA ALA A 19 -9.16 -21.98 -0.27
C ALA A 19 -9.00 -20.45 -0.25
N GLY A 20 -10.03 -19.71 0.19
CA GLY A 20 -9.97 -18.25 0.33
C GLY A 20 -8.97 -17.80 1.39
N ILE A 21 -8.94 -18.48 2.55
CA ILE A 21 -7.96 -18.20 3.62
C ILE A 21 -6.54 -18.52 3.14
N ILE A 22 -6.31 -19.66 2.50
CA ILE A 22 -4.99 -20.01 1.93
C ILE A 22 -4.56 -18.99 0.87
N TYR A 23 -5.49 -18.51 0.04
CA TYR A 23 -5.20 -17.50 -0.97
C TYR A 23 -4.75 -16.17 -0.35
N LEU A 24 -5.38 -15.71 0.72
CA LEU A 24 -4.96 -14.52 1.48
C LEU A 24 -3.56 -14.70 2.08
N PHE A 25 -3.26 -15.86 2.68
CA PHE A 25 -1.93 -16.16 3.21
C PHE A 25 -0.85 -16.26 2.12
N LEU A 26 -1.21 -16.71 0.91
CA LEU A 26 -0.29 -16.81 -0.22
C LEU A 26 -0.11 -15.47 -0.97
N HIS A 27 -0.99 -14.49 -0.75
CA HIS A 27 -0.96 -13.18 -1.40
C HIS A 27 -1.02 -12.05 -0.37
N PRO A 28 0.01 -11.92 0.49
CA PRO A 28 0.05 -10.87 1.52
C PRO A 28 -0.17 -9.46 0.96
N GLN A 29 0.12 -9.21 -0.32
CA GLN A 29 -0.18 -7.94 -1.00
C GLN A 29 -1.68 -7.56 -1.06
N LEU A 30 -2.60 -8.50 -0.83
CA LEU A 30 -4.04 -8.22 -0.75
C LEU A 30 -4.46 -7.69 0.61
N THR A 31 -3.63 -7.88 1.64
CA THR A 31 -3.85 -7.33 2.99
C THR A 31 -3.02 -6.08 3.24
N LEU A 32 -2.13 -5.69 2.32
CA LEU A 32 -1.36 -4.46 2.44
C LEU A 32 -2.24 -3.26 2.06
N THR A 33 -2.50 -2.39 3.02
CA THR A 33 -3.25 -1.13 2.83
C THR A 33 -2.36 0.06 3.17
N LEU A 34 -2.60 1.22 2.56
CA LEU A 34 -1.95 2.46 3.02
C LEU A 34 -2.54 2.98 4.34
N GLU A 35 -3.75 2.53 4.71
CA GLU A 35 -4.42 2.89 5.97
C GLU A 35 -3.54 2.57 7.18
N ASP A 36 -2.91 1.39 7.20
CA ASP A 36 -1.99 0.99 8.28
C ASP A 36 -0.78 1.95 8.43
N VAL A 37 -0.33 2.60 7.36
CA VAL A 37 0.76 3.60 7.40
C VAL A 37 0.23 4.93 7.91
N MET A 38 -0.95 5.34 7.46
CA MET A 38 -1.57 6.60 7.87
C MET A 38 -2.03 6.59 9.33
N GLU A 39 -2.41 5.42 9.86
CA GLU A 39 -2.86 5.24 11.25
C GLU A 39 -1.74 4.81 12.20
N ALA A 40 -0.53 4.58 11.69
CA ALA A 40 0.57 4.09 12.51
C ALA A 40 0.98 5.13 13.56
N GLU A 41 0.71 4.84 14.83
CA GLU A 41 1.30 5.54 15.98
C GLU A 41 2.80 5.22 16.06
N TYR A 42 3.60 5.98 15.31
CA TYR A 42 5.05 5.91 15.40
C TYR A 42 5.51 6.53 16.71
N THR A 43 6.40 5.86 17.45
CA THR A 43 6.94 6.38 18.74
C THR A 43 7.85 7.62 18.56
N GLY A 44 8.10 8.04 17.31
CA GLY A 44 8.77 9.28 16.95
C GLY A 44 7.81 10.44 16.64
N LYS A 45 8.27 11.41 15.85
CA LYS A 45 7.43 12.50 15.35
C LYS A 45 6.33 11.91 14.44
N ASP A 46 5.13 12.46 14.49
CA ASP A 46 4.08 12.18 13.50
C ASP A 46 4.55 12.68 12.12
N VAL A 47 4.58 11.77 11.15
CA VAL A 47 5.26 11.93 9.85
C VAL A 47 4.30 11.78 8.67
N THR A 48 3.01 11.65 8.97
CA THR A 48 1.91 11.62 8.02
C THR A 48 0.89 12.63 8.50
N THR A 49 1.20 13.92 8.34
CA THR A 49 0.32 14.98 8.80
C THR A 49 -0.68 15.38 7.71
N GLU A 50 -1.86 15.87 8.10
CA GLU A 50 -2.92 16.30 7.18
C GLU A 50 -3.37 15.22 6.18
N VAL A 51 -3.49 13.98 6.67
CA VAL A 51 -3.90 12.82 5.86
C VAL A 51 -5.23 13.07 5.16
N THR A 52 -5.23 12.91 3.84
CA THR A 52 -6.41 12.98 2.99
C THR A 52 -6.40 11.81 2.02
N GLU A 53 -7.46 11.01 2.01
CA GLU A 53 -7.65 9.99 0.97
C GLU A 53 -7.93 10.67 -0.38
N ILE A 54 -7.15 10.32 -1.40
CA ILE A 54 -7.25 10.89 -2.75
C ILE A 54 -7.39 9.80 -3.83
N THR A 55 -7.72 8.56 -3.44
CA THR A 55 -7.82 7.40 -4.34
C THR A 55 -8.63 7.70 -5.60
N ASP A 56 -9.86 8.20 -5.46
CA ASP A 56 -10.76 8.47 -6.59
C ASP A 56 -10.27 9.57 -7.53
N LEU A 57 -9.43 10.47 -7.03
CA LEU A 57 -8.88 11.59 -7.80
C LEU A 57 -7.58 11.21 -8.50
N ALA A 58 -6.75 10.38 -7.85
CA ALA A 58 -5.38 10.13 -8.27
C ALA A 58 -5.19 8.77 -8.96
N CYS A 59 -5.96 7.74 -8.57
CA CYS A 59 -5.86 6.40 -9.14
C CYS A 59 -6.67 6.20 -10.43
N GLY A 60 -6.74 7.25 -11.26
CA GLY A 60 -7.31 7.18 -12.60
C GLY A 60 -6.54 6.24 -13.53
N ALA A 61 -7.02 6.11 -14.77
CA ALA A 61 -6.44 5.19 -15.76
C ALA A 61 -4.96 5.43 -16.07
N GLU A 62 -4.47 6.66 -15.88
CA GLU A 62 -3.08 7.05 -16.15
C GLU A 62 -2.11 6.57 -15.05
N VAL A 63 -2.54 6.58 -13.79
CA VAL A 63 -1.70 6.12 -12.67
C VAL A 63 -1.92 4.64 -12.40
N GLY A 64 -3.17 4.17 -12.41
CA GLY A 64 -3.47 2.74 -12.21
C GLY A 64 -3.16 2.21 -10.80
N CYS A 65 -3.00 3.11 -9.82
CA CYS A 65 -2.96 2.72 -8.41
C CYS A 65 -4.32 2.19 -7.94
N VAL A 66 -4.35 1.61 -6.74
CA VAL A 66 -5.57 1.06 -6.12
C VAL A 66 -5.94 1.76 -4.83
N GLU A 67 -4.99 2.45 -4.20
CA GLU A 67 -5.19 3.35 -3.07
C GLU A 67 -4.23 4.52 -3.22
N ALA A 68 -4.68 5.71 -2.82
CA ALA A 68 -3.81 6.87 -2.73
C ALA A 68 -4.18 7.80 -1.57
N TYR A 69 -3.15 8.31 -0.90
CA TYR A 69 -3.28 9.25 0.21
C TYR A 69 -2.35 10.44 0.00
N SER A 70 -2.81 11.62 0.38
CA SER A 70 -2.00 12.83 0.43
C SER A 70 -1.75 13.22 1.88
N THR A 71 -0.51 13.56 2.18
CA THR A 71 -0.08 14.15 3.46
C THR A 71 0.67 15.46 3.18
N ALA A 72 1.12 16.15 4.23
CA ALA A 72 2.05 17.26 4.10
C ALA A 72 3.40 16.83 3.51
N GLU A 73 3.82 15.59 3.75
CA GLU A 73 5.14 15.06 3.41
C GLU A 73 5.22 14.50 1.98
N ALA A 74 4.23 13.72 1.57
CA ALA A 74 4.18 13.03 0.28
C ALA A 74 2.76 12.69 -0.16
N ASN A 75 2.60 12.41 -1.45
CA ASN A 75 1.50 11.60 -1.95
C ASN A 75 1.94 10.13 -1.95
N TYR A 76 1.15 9.26 -1.35
CA TYR A 76 1.37 7.82 -1.28
C TYR A 76 0.45 7.12 -2.27
N TYR A 77 1.01 6.18 -3.00
CA TYR A 77 0.29 5.38 -4.00
C TYR A 77 0.57 3.91 -3.78
N ARG A 78 -0.48 3.08 -3.77
CA ARG A 78 -0.36 1.62 -3.74
C ARG A 78 -0.76 1.02 -5.08
N PHE A 79 -0.01 0.03 -5.54
CA PHE A 79 -0.23 -0.66 -6.80
C PHE A 79 -0.51 -2.15 -6.59
N ARG A 80 -1.17 -2.79 -7.56
CA ARG A 80 -1.41 -4.25 -7.52
C ARG A 80 -0.15 -5.07 -7.77
N THR A 81 0.86 -4.49 -8.42
CA THR A 81 2.09 -5.17 -8.78
C THR A 81 3.30 -4.29 -8.52
N ARG A 82 4.44 -4.91 -8.18
CA ARG A 82 5.72 -4.20 -8.03
C ARG A 82 6.14 -3.52 -9.32
N ALA A 83 5.91 -4.18 -10.46
CA ALA A 83 6.22 -3.64 -11.77
C ALA A 83 5.48 -2.32 -12.04
N ALA A 84 4.18 -2.22 -11.71
CA ALA A 84 3.42 -0.99 -11.88
C ALA A 84 3.92 0.13 -10.96
N ALA A 85 4.26 -0.19 -9.70
CA ALA A 85 4.87 0.77 -8.80
C ALA A 85 6.22 1.28 -9.33
N THR A 86 7.09 0.38 -9.82
CA THR A 86 8.39 0.74 -10.43
C THR A 86 8.22 1.58 -11.68
N GLU A 87 7.27 1.22 -12.56
CA GLU A 87 6.96 1.97 -13.78
C GLU A 87 6.51 3.38 -13.43
N TYR A 88 5.54 3.54 -12.53
CA TYR A 88 5.09 4.86 -12.10
C TYR A 88 6.21 5.67 -11.44
N ASN A 89 6.96 5.08 -10.51
CA ASN A 89 8.10 5.72 -9.86
C ASN A 89 9.14 6.23 -10.87
N SER A 90 9.36 5.52 -11.99
CA SER A 90 10.30 5.95 -13.03
C SER A 90 9.88 7.22 -13.78
N THR A 91 8.60 7.60 -13.68
CA THR A 91 8.06 8.84 -14.26
C THR A 91 8.25 10.05 -13.35
N LEU A 92 8.52 9.82 -12.05
CA LEU A 92 8.61 10.86 -11.04
C LEU A 92 10.05 11.34 -10.89
N THR A 93 10.22 12.64 -10.70
CA THR A 93 11.56 13.25 -10.51
C THR A 93 12.03 13.16 -9.07
N ASP A 94 11.11 13.22 -8.11
CA ASP A 94 11.41 13.25 -6.68
C ASP A 94 10.46 12.29 -5.96
N SER A 95 10.91 11.04 -5.83
CA SER A 95 10.10 9.94 -5.32
C SER A 95 10.91 8.92 -4.55
N PHE A 96 10.20 8.13 -3.76
CA PHE A 96 10.71 6.95 -3.08
C PHE A 96 9.74 5.80 -3.33
N SER A 97 10.24 4.59 -3.55
CA SER A 97 9.36 3.42 -3.70
C SER A 97 9.89 2.22 -2.95
N VAL A 98 8.94 1.42 -2.45
CA VAL A 98 9.20 0.14 -1.81
C VAL A 98 8.12 -0.84 -2.23
N ASN A 99 8.52 -1.94 -2.85
CA ASN A 99 7.63 -3.01 -3.31
C ASN A 99 6.46 -2.53 -4.18
N TYR A 100 5.28 -2.36 -3.59
CA TYR A 100 4.02 -2.00 -4.24
C TYR A 100 3.65 -0.53 -4.01
N PHE A 101 4.50 0.22 -3.33
CA PHE A 101 4.21 1.57 -2.88
C PHE A 101 5.17 2.58 -3.49
N VAL A 102 4.63 3.77 -3.79
CA VAL A 102 5.38 4.92 -4.28
C VAL A 102 4.99 6.13 -3.44
N MET A 103 5.99 6.90 -3.03
CA MET A 103 5.88 8.23 -2.44
C MET A 103 6.34 9.25 -3.47
N ASP A 104 5.49 10.23 -3.76
CA ASP A 104 5.80 11.39 -4.58
C ASP A 104 5.91 12.63 -3.69
N PHE A 105 7.06 13.28 -3.71
CA PHE A 105 7.35 14.46 -2.89
C PHE A 105 7.05 15.77 -3.63
N ALA A 106 6.66 15.72 -4.91
CA ALA A 106 6.41 16.92 -5.70
C ALA A 106 5.29 17.78 -5.11
N GLY A 107 5.56 19.08 -4.95
CA GLY A 107 4.58 20.06 -4.47
C GLY A 107 4.27 19.98 -2.96
N LYS A 108 5.09 19.26 -2.19
CA LYS A 108 4.97 19.12 -0.74
C LYS A 108 5.87 20.09 0.00
N ASP A 109 5.39 20.60 1.15
CA ASP A 109 6.04 21.68 1.93
C ASP A 109 6.69 21.16 3.24
N ALA A 110 6.84 19.84 3.37
CA ALA A 110 7.53 19.25 4.51
C ALA A 110 9.05 19.41 4.42
N SER A 111 9.72 19.39 5.57
CA SER A 111 11.18 19.41 5.60
C SER A 111 11.77 18.10 5.08
N VAL A 112 13.02 18.14 4.57
CA VAL A 112 13.73 16.94 4.12
C VAL A 112 13.80 15.86 5.20
N ASN A 113 13.99 16.26 6.47
CA ASN A 113 14.00 15.32 7.59
C ASN A 113 12.64 14.65 7.79
N ASP A 114 11.54 15.39 7.67
CA ASP A 114 10.19 14.83 7.81
C ASP A 114 9.88 13.84 6.69
N GLN A 115 10.30 14.15 5.46
CA GLN A 115 10.18 13.25 4.32
C GLN A 115 11.06 11.99 4.48
N LEU A 116 12.28 12.10 5.04
CA LEU A 116 13.11 10.94 5.37
C LEU A 116 12.45 10.05 6.43
N PHE A 117 11.84 10.63 7.47
CA PHE A 117 11.12 9.86 8.47
C PHE A 117 9.89 9.14 7.86
N ALA A 118 9.14 9.81 6.99
CA ALA A 118 8.04 9.20 6.25
C ALA A 118 8.51 8.02 5.38
N MET A 119 9.67 8.13 4.73
CA MET A 119 10.28 7.03 3.98
C MET A 119 10.65 5.85 4.89
N HIS A 120 11.23 6.14 6.06
CA HIS A 120 11.57 5.10 7.04
C HIS A 120 10.32 4.39 7.56
N GLN A 121 9.24 5.12 7.82
CA GLN A 121 7.97 4.53 8.25
C GLN A 121 7.41 3.61 7.16
N LEU A 122 7.35 4.08 5.91
CA LEU A 122 6.84 3.26 4.80
C LEU A 122 7.69 2.00 4.59
N ALA A 123 9.02 2.13 4.63
CA ALA A 123 9.94 0.99 4.49
C ALA A 123 9.85 0.02 5.68
N GLY A 124 9.62 0.54 6.90
CA GLY A 124 9.58 -0.24 8.14
C GLY A 124 8.26 -0.96 8.40
N THR A 125 7.14 -0.47 7.86
CA THR A 125 5.80 -1.00 8.17
C THR A 125 5.66 -2.49 7.80
N TRP A 126 6.30 -2.92 6.71
CA TRP A 126 6.21 -4.32 6.25
C TRP A 126 7.55 -5.05 6.18
N ASN A 127 8.63 -4.49 6.75
CA ASN A 127 9.96 -5.10 6.90
C ASN A 127 10.62 -5.67 5.61
N ASP A 128 10.10 -5.32 4.43
CA ASP A 128 10.50 -5.91 3.14
C ASP A 128 11.25 -4.90 2.23
N TYR A 129 11.88 -3.87 2.81
CA TYR A 129 12.71 -2.94 2.03
C TYR A 129 14.16 -3.45 1.94
N GLU A 130 14.57 -3.82 0.73
CA GLU A 130 15.96 -4.14 0.40
C GLU A 130 16.55 -2.96 -0.39
N GLY A 131 17.25 -2.03 0.29
CA GLY A 131 17.89 -0.90 -0.36
C GLY A 131 18.48 0.14 0.60
N ASP A 132 19.25 1.07 0.03
CA ASP A 132 19.70 2.28 0.72
C ASP A 132 18.68 3.40 0.49
N PHE A 133 18.35 4.15 1.56
CA PHE A 133 17.50 5.32 1.43
C PHE A 133 18.18 6.37 0.54
N PRO A 134 17.47 6.97 -0.43
CA PRO A 134 18.06 8.01 -1.27
C PRO A 134 18.51 9.18 -0.40
N VAL A 135 19.74 9.65 -0.64
CA VAL A 135 20.26 10.86 -0.02
C VAL A 135 19.56 12.04 -0.68
N ARG A 136 18.80 12.80 0.10
CA ARG A 136 18.12 14.03 -0.34
C ARG A 136 18.86 15.27 0.15
#